data_AF-A0A6V7ICU3-F1
#
_entry.id   AF-A0A6V7ICU3-F1
#
_cell.length_a   1.000
_cell.length_b   1.000
_cell.length_c   1.000
_cell.angle_alpha   90.00
_cell.angle_beta   90.00
_cell.angle_gamma   90.00
#
_symmetry.space_group_name_H-M   'P 1'
#
loop_
_entity.id
_entity.type
_entity.pdbx_description
1 polymer ?
#
loop_
_entity_poly.entity_id
_entity_poly.type
_entity_poly.pdbx_seq_one_letter_code
_entity_poly.pdbx_strand_id
1 'polypeptide(L)' 'LSNGWVIKIGRGLDYFKAPEGKFVLGACDLELRPCLETTIDIFHTSHLEKPF' A
#
# COMPACT_ATOMS: atom_id res chain seq x y z
N LEU A 1 -3.39 -7.46 10.29
CA LEU A 1 -3.31 -8.89 9.93
C LEU A 1 -3.55 -9.72 11.19
N SER A 2 -4.06 -10.94 11.08
CA SER A 2 -4.37 -11.80 12.24
C SER A 2 -3.13 -12.20 13.05
N ASN A 3 -1.94 -12.08 12.46
CA ASN A 3 -0.65 -12.34 13.11
C ASN A 3 -0.04 -11.12 13.81
N GLY A 4 -0.81 -10.05 14.05
CA GLY A 4 -0.35 -8.88 14.81
C GLY A 4 0.33 -7.77 13.99
N TRP A 5 0.60 -7.97 12.69
CA TRP A 5 1.09 -6.89 11.84
C TRP A 5 -0.01 -5.90 11.48
N VAL A 6 0.31 -4.61 11.53
CA VAL A 6 -0.55 -3.49 11.12
C VAL A 6 0.20 -2.67 10.09
N ILE A 7 -0.39 -2.51 8.91
CA ILE A 7 0.17 -1.71 7.82
C ILE A 7 -0.80 -0.56 7.57
N LYS A 8 -0.33 0.68 7.71
CA LYS A 8 -1.07 1.89 7.33
C LYS A 8 -0.48 2.43 6.05
N ILE A 9 -1.32 2.58 5.03
CA ILE A 9 -0.92 3.16 3.74
C ILE A 9 -1.66 4.48 3.60
N GLY A 10 -0.95 5.59 3.39
CA GLY A 10 -1.55 6.93 3.39
C GLY A 10 -2.68 7.11 2.38
N ARG A 11 -2.61 6.41 1.24
CA ARG A 11 -3.67 6.38 0.19
C ARG A 11 -4.51 5.09 0.20
N GLY A 12 -4.33 4.22 1.18
CA GLY A 12 -4.90 2.87 1.16
C GLY A 12 -4.36 2.04 0.01
N LEU A 13 -5.20 1.19 -0.59
CA LEU A 13 -4.81 0.34 -1.72
C LEU A 13 -4.80 1.10 -3.07
N ASP A 14 -5.21 2.37 -3.09
CA ASP A 14 -5.32 3.22 -4.29
C ASP A 14 -4.11 4.17 -4.45
N TYR A 15 -2.92 3.58 -4.45
CA TYR A 15 -1.66 4.32 -4.62
C TYR A 15 -1.07 4.18 -6.04
N PHE A 16 -1.65 3.37 -6.92
CA PHE A 16 -1.18 3.26 -8.31
C PHE A 16 -1.64 4.45 -9.15
N LYS A 17 -0.81 4.91 -10.09
CA LYS A 17 -1.25 5.84 -11.14
C LYS A 17 -2.14 5.09 -12.15
N ALA A 18 -3.06 5.83 -12.76
CA ALA A 18 -3.79 5.34 -13.93
C ALA A 18 -2.81 4.91 -15.03
N PRO A 19 -3.08 3.82 -15.78
CA PRO A 19 -2.22 3.43 -16.88
C PRO A 19 -2.31 4.46 -18.00
N GLU A 20 -1.21 4.67 -18.72
CA GLU A 20 -1.15 5.61 -19.85
C GLU A 20 -1.96 5.14 -21.08
N GLY A 21 -2.44 3.90 -21.06
CA GLY A 21 -3.28 3.34 -22.11
C GLY A 21 -3.77 1.94 -21.77
N LYS A 22 -4.49 1.32 -22.71
CA LYS A 22 -5.06 -0.03 -22.55
C LYS A 22 -4.02 -1.15 -22.69
N PHE A 23 -2.96 -0.91 -23.48
CA PHE A 23 -1.94 -1.91 -23.83
C PHE A 23 -0.53 -1.36 -23.54
N VAL A 24 -0.23 -1.19 -22.25
CA VAL A 24 1.07 -0.70 -21.76
C VAL A 24 1.63 -1.64 -20.70
N LEU A 25 2.95 -1.61 -20.50
CA LEU A 25 3.55 -2.28 -19.34
C LEU A 25 2.95 -1.70 -18.05
N GLY A 26 2.73 -2.57 -17.08
CA GLY A 26 2.01 -2.18 -15.88
C GLY A 26 0.49 -2.29 -15.98
N ALA A 27 -0.12 -2.57 -17.15
CA ALA A 27 -1.58 -2.65 -17.30
C ALA A 27 -2.20 -3.78 -16.47
N CYS A 28 -1.62 -4.99 -16.54
CA CYS A 28 -2.07 -6.18 -15.80
C CYS A 28 -1.19 -6.48 -14.58
N ASP A 29 0.12 -6.35 -14.73
CA ASP A 29 1.10 -6.57 -13.66
C ASP A 29 1.42 -5.25 -12.96
N LEU A 30 0.88 -5.05 -11.76
CA LEU A 30 1.03 -3.80 -11.03
C LEU A 30 2.43 -3.56 -10.48
N GLU A 31 3.33 -4.57 -10.45
CA GLU A 31 4.74 -4.34 -10.07
C GLU A 31 5.46 -3.44 -11.07
N LEU A 32 4.98 -3.40 -12.32
CA LEU A 32 5.48 -2.51 -13.38
C LEU A 32 4.72 -1.17 -13.45
N ARG A 33 3.73 -0.92 -12.58
CA ARG A 33 2.90 0.29 -12.63
C ARG A 33 3.49 1.44 -11.80
N PRO A 34 3.69 2.63 -12.38
CA PRO A 34 4.08 3.80 -11.59
C PRO A 34 3.09 4.14 -10.48
N CYS A 35 3.59 4.58 -9.33
CA CYS A 35 2.79 4.89 -8.16
C CYS A 35 2.68 6.40 -7.92
N LEU A 36 1.61 6.83 -7.25
CA LEU A 36 1.48 8.12 -6.60
C LEU A 36 2.33 8.10 -5.32
N GLU A 37 2.83 9.27 -4.92
CA GLU A 37 3.53 9.41 -3.65
C GLU A 37 2.60 9.05 -2.48
N THR A 38 3.09 8.24 -1.55
CA THR A 38 2.38 7.85 -0.34
C THR A 38 3.35 7.44 0.75
N THR A 39 2.86 7.39 1.99
CA THR A 39 3.59 6.87 3.14
C THR A 39 3.10 5.46 3.47
N ILE A 40 4.03 4.62 3.94
CA ILE A 40 3.73 3.29 4.44
C ILE A 40 4.32 3.19 5.84
N ASP A 41 3.45 3.13 6.83
CA ASP A 41 3.83 2.96 8.23
C ASP A 41 3.54 1.53 8.66
N ILE A 42 4.56 0.86 9.21
CA ILE A 42 4.50 -0.56 9.57
C ILE A 42 4.67 -0.70 11.08
N PHE A 43 3.72 -1.40 11.72
CA PHE A 43 3.71 -1.65 13.15
C PHE A 43 3.45 -3.13 13.45
N HIS A 44 3.87 -3.55 14.63
CA HIS A 44 3.45 -4.82 15.21
C HIS A 44 2.68 -4.56 16.50
N THR A 45 1.58 -5.27 16.74
CA THR A 45 0.70 -5.04 17.90
C THR A 45 1.39 -5.22 19.25
N SER A 46 2.54 -5.91 19.33
CA SER A 46 3.34 -6.00 20.56
C SER A 46 3.99 -4.67 20.97
N HIS A 47 4.19 -3.76 20.03
CA HIS A 47 4.86 -2.46 20.24
C HIS A 47 3.88 -1.29 20.26
N LEU A 48 2.59 -1.56 20.09
CA LEU A 48 1.53 -0.57 20.23
C LEU A 48 1.06 -0.61 21.69
N GLU A 49 1.30 0.46 22.43
CA GLU A 49 0.69 0.62 23.75
C GLU A 49 -0.83 0.53 23.59
N LYS A 50 -1.49 -0.29 24.42
CA LYS A 50 -2.94 -0.34 24.44
C LYS A 50 -3.43 1.00 24.97
N PRO A 51 -4.22 1.78 24.21
CA PRO A 51 -4.97 2.86 24.82
C PRO A 51 -6.06 2.18 25.66
N PHE A 52 -5.85 2.13 26.98
CA PHE A 52 -6.78 1.72 28.04
C PHE A 52 -7.75 0.55 27.75
#